data_AF-A0AAE1F2C4-F1
#
_entry.id   AF-A0AAE1F2C4-F1
#
_cell.length_a   1.000
_cell.length_b   1.000
_cell.length_c   1.000
_cell.angle_alpha   90.00
_cell.angle_beta   90.00
_cell.angle_gamma   90.00
#
_symmetry.space_group_name_H-M   'P 1'
#
loop_
_entity.id
_entity.type
_entity.pdbx_description
1 polymer ?
#
loop_
_entity_poly.entity_id
_entity_poly.type
_entity_poly.pdbx_seq_one_letter_code
_entity_poly.pdbx_strand_id
1 'polypeptide(L)'
;MPACHETVTWVLLNKPIYITKQQLYGLRQLKQGGEAGEAGARLANNFRPLQKLHHRPVRTNIDFTNAGGNCPTMHREAYYKGVYLNIP
;
A
#
# COMPACT_ATOMS: atom_id res chain seq x y z
N MET A 1 -9.49 13.16 6.64
CA MET A 1 -8.08 13.13 6.19
C MET A 1 -7.48 14.51 6.51
N PRO A 2 -6.62 14.61 7.53
CA PRO A 2 -6.19 15.90 8.09
C PRO A 2 -5.01 16.54 7.33
N ALA A 3 -4.83 17.84 7.59
CA ALA A 3 -3.80 18.88 7.31
C ALA A 3 -2.78 18.78 6.15
N CYS A 4 -2.53 17.62 5.54
CA CYS A 4 -1.64 17.46 4.37
C CYS A 4 -0.18 17.95 4.57
N HIS A 5 0.36 17.88 5.78
CA HIS A 5 1.74 18.28 6.07
C HIS A 5 2.79 17.49 5.26
N GLU A 6 3.85 18.19 4.84
CA GLU A 6 4.94 17.65 4.03
C GLU A 6 6.06 17.03 4.90
N THR A 7 5.71 16.06 5.74
CA THR A 7 6.64 15.43 6.71
C THR A 7 7.03 14.00 6.36
N VAL A 8 6.50 13.46 5.26
CA VAL A 8 6.68 12.04 4.88
C VAL A 8 7.77 11.88 3.81
N THR A 9 8.74 11.01 4.09
CA THR A 9 9.64 10.46 3.06
C THR A 9 9.05 9.15 2.54
N TRP A 10 8.68 9.10 1.25
CA TRP A 10 8.00 7.95 0.66
C TRP A 10 8.98 6.91 0.12
N VAL A 11 8.74 5.64 0.43
CA VAL A 11 9.39 4.48 -0.20
C VAL A 11 8.29 3.58 -0.76
N LEU A 12 8.28 3.38 -2.09
CA LEU A 12 7.29 2.55 -2.76
C LEU A 12 7.95 1.26 -3.27
N LEU A 13 7.43 0.12 -2.81
CA LEU A 13 7.91 -1.19 -3.25
C LEU A 13 7.33 -1.55 -4.62
N ASN A 14 8.17 -2.01 -5.54
CA ASN A 14 7.75 -2.37 -6.89
C ASN A 14 7.03 -3.74 -6.97
N LYS A 15 7.17 -4.59 -5.96
CA LYS A 15 6.44 -5.86 -5.88
C LYS A 15 5.23 -5.71 -4.96
N PRO A 16 3.99 -5.85 -5.47
CA PRO A 16 2.81 -5.78 -4.63
C PRO A 16 2.68 -7.00 -3.72
N ILE A 17 1.91 -6.85 -2.64
CA ILE A 17 1.43 -7.97 -1.83
C ILE A 17 0.13 -8.48 -2.47
N TYR A 18 0.07 -9.78 -2.72
CA TYR A 18 -1.11 -10.42 -3.30
C TYR A 18 -2.07 -10.85 -2.20
N ILE A 19 -3.37 -10.57 -2.40
CA ILE A 19 -4.46 -11.01 -1.53
C ILE A 19 -5.52 -11.74 -2.35
N THR A 20 -6.29 -12.62 -1.71
CA THR A 20 -7.39 -13.34 -2.37
C THR A 20 -8.59 -12.43 -2.61
N LYS A 21 -9.47 -12.83 -3.54
CA LYS A 21 -10.74 -12.12 -3.79
C LYS A 21 -11.62 -12.03 -2.54
N GLN A 22 -11.63 -13.08 -1.72
CA GLN A 22 -12.39 -13.12 -0.46
C GLN A 22 -11.86 -12.11 0.56
N GLN A 23 -10.54 -12.01 0.71
CA GLN A 23 -9.92 -11.00 1.57
C GLN A 23 -10.24 -9.58 1.11
N LEU A 24 -10.14 -9.31 -0.20
CA LEU A 24 -10.52 -8.01 -0.76
C LEU A 24 -12.01 -7.70 -0.55
N TYR A 25 -12.89 -8.70 -0.68
CA TYR A 25 -14.32 -8.53 -0.42
C TYR A 25 -14.59 -8.19 1.05
N GLY A 26 -13.90 -8.84 1.98
CA GLY A 26 -13.96 -8.51 3.41
C GLY A 26 -13.63 -7.05 3.70
N LEU A 27 -12.55 -6.52 3.09
CA LEU A 27 -12.19 -5.10 3.23
C LEU A 27 -13.28 -4.15 2.70
N ARG A 28 -13.98 -4.53 1.62
CA ARG A 28 -15.05 -3.73 1.00
C ARG A 28 -16.40 -3.79 1.73
N GLN A 29 -16.51 -4.60 2.78
CA GLN A 29 -17.67 -4.63 3.68
C GLN A 29 -17.51 -3.69 4.87
N LEU A 30 -16.32 -3.11 5.08
CA LEU A 30 -16.10 -2.15 6.16
C LEU A 30 -17.01 -0.92 5.97
N LYS A 31 -17.44 -0.34 7.09
CA LYS A 31 -18.28 0.85 7.16
C LYS A 31 -17.47 2.02 7.74
N GLN A 32 -17.84 3.23 7.36
CA GLN A 32 -17.35 4.44 8.01
C GLN A 32 -17.78 4.41 9.47
N GLY A 33 -16.88 4.83 10.38
CA GLY A 33 -17.21 4.95 11.79
C GLY A 33 -18.34 5.97 11.99
N GLY A 34 -19.23 5.67 12.93
CA GLY A 34 -20.37 6.51 13.34
C GLY A 34 -20.77 6.16 14.77
N GLU A 35 -21.71 6.90 15.34
CA GLU A 35 -22.17 6.64 16.71
C GLU A 35 -22.89 5.29 16.81
N ALA A 36 -22.93 4.73 18.03
CA ALA A 36 -23.57 3.44 18.28
C ALA A 36 -25.07 3.53 17.92
N GLY A 37 -25.49 2.81 16.89
CA GLY A 37 -26.86 2.80 16.39
C GLY A 37 -27.04 3.41 15.00
N GLU A 38 -26.04 4.10 14.46
CA GLU A 38 -26.10 4.62 13.09
C GLU A 38 -25.69 3.57 12.05
N ALA A 39 -26.46 3.50 10.96
CA ALA A 39 -26.09 2.69 9.82
C ALA A 39 -24.96 3.37 9.04
N GLY A 40 -23.71 3.13 9.45
CA GLY A 40 -22.52 3.69 8.80
C GLY A 40 -22.49 3.39 7.30
N ALA A 41 -22.18 4.41 6.49
CA ALA A 41 -22.01 4.27 5.04
C ALA A 41 -20.86 3.31 4.71
N ARG A 42 -20.90 2.66 3.55
CA ARG A 42 -19.82 1.77 3.11
C ARG A 42 -18.52 2.57 2.99
N LEU A 43 -17.44 2.05 3.57
CA LEU A 43 -16.10 2.61 3.44
C LEU A 43 -15.53 2.19 2.08
N ALA A 44 -15.86 2.97 1.05
CA ALA A 44 -15.37 2.79 -0.31
C ALA A 44 -14.61 4.03 -0.79
N ASN A 45 -13.76 3.86 -1.81
CA ASN A 45 -13.01 4.93 -2.47
C ASN A 45 -12.21 5.83 -1.50
N ASN A 46 -11.70 5.25 -0.42
CA ASN A 46 -10.93 5.92 0.64
C ASN A 46 -9.47 6.15 0.20
N PHE A 47 -9.27 6.76 -0.96
CA PHE A 47 -7.95 7.11 -1.50
C PHE A 47 -7.87 8.60 -1.83
N ARG A 48 -6.66 9.15 -1.83
CA ARG A 48 -6.40 10.51 -2.29
C ARG A 48 -6.11 10.50 -3.80
N PRO A 49 -6.69 11.41 -4.60
CA PRO A 49 -6.34 11.54 -6.01
C PRO A 49 -4.85 11.82 -6.23
N LEU A 50 -4.35 11.47 -7.41
CA LEU A 50 -2.97 11.76 -7.81
C LEU A 50 -2.68 13.26 -7.67
N GLN A 51 -1.56 13.58 -7.04
CA GLN A 51 -1.07 14.95 -6.88
C GLN A 51 0.05 15.20 -7.90
N LYS A 52 0.21 16.46 -8.32
CA LYS A 52 1.29 16.83 -9.25
C LYS A 52 2.66 16.58 -8.60
N LEU A 53 3.65 16.21 -9.41
CA LEU A 53 5.00 15.91 -8.92
C LEU A 53 5.76 17.17 -8.48
N HIS A 54 5.47 18.32 -9.10
CA HIS A 54 6.10 19.62 -8.80
C HIS A 54 7.63 19.58 -8.80
N HIS A 55 8.23 19.06 -9.87
CA HIS A 55 9.70 18.96 -10.04
C HIS A 55 10.44 18.18 -8.95
N ARG A 56 9.73 17.46 -8.06
CA ARG A 56 10.37 16.60 -7.07
C ARG A 56 11.05 15.43 -7.77
N PRO A 57 12.30 15.09 -7.39
CA PRO A 57 12.98 13.95 -7.96
C PRO A 57 12.35 12.63 -7.46
N VAL A 58 12.20 11.66 -8.37
CA VAL A 58 11.87 10.28 -8.02
C VAL A 58 13.15 9.46 -8.20
N ARG A 59 13.58 8.78 -7.14
CA ARG A 59 14.75 7.90 -7.16
C ARG A 59 14.28 6.46 -7.12
N THR A 60 14.99 5.59 -7.82
CA THR A 60 14.75 4.14 -7.80
C THR A 60 16.08 3.42 -7.58
N ASN A 61 16.03 2.28 -6.91
CA ASN A 61 17.13 1.32 -6.84
C ASN A 61 16.98 0.21 -7.89
N ILE A 62 16.01 0.34 -8.81
CA ILE A 62 15.72 -0.62 -9.88
C ILE A 62 16.49 -0.18 -11.12
N ASP A 63 17.34 -1.07 -11.62
CA ASP A 63 17.95 -0.93 -12.94
C ASP A 63 16.96 -1.39 -14.01
N PHE A 64 16.37 -0.43 -14.73
CA PHE A 64 15.46 -0.71 -15.84
C PHE A 64 16.17 -1.10 -17.14
N THR A 65 17.49 -0.90 -17.23
CA THR A 65 18.27 -1.13 -18.45
C THR A 65 18.76 -2.57 -18.57
N ASN A 66 19.06 -3.23 -17.44
CA ASN A 66 19.57 -4.60 -17.38
C ASN A 66 18.54 -5.60 -16.85
N ALA A 67 17.30 -5.54 -17.34
CA ALA A 67 16.17 -6.36 -16.86
C ALA A 67 16.35 -7.89 -17.00
N GLY A 68 17.38 -8.37 -17.73
CA GLY A 68 17.64 -9.79 -18.00
C GLY A 68 18.93 -10.37 -17.41
N GLY A 69 19.75 -9.57 -16.72
CA GLY A 69 21.02 -10.03 -16.13
C GLY A 69 20.93 -10.24 -14.63
N ASN A 70 21.70 -11.19 -14.09
CA ASN A 70 21.91 -11.34 -12.64
C ASN A 70 22.57 -10.06 -12.09
N CYS A 71 21.76 -9.07 -11.73
CA CYS A 71 22.21 -7.78 -11.23
C CYS A 71 22.68 -7.94 -9.78
N PRO A 72 23.99 -7.75 -9.47
CA PRO A 72 24.54 -7.98 -8.13
C PRO A 72 23.96 -7.05 -7.05
N THR A 73 23.30 -5.96 -7.45
CA THR A 73 22.75 -4.95 -6.54
C THR A 73 21.23 -5.04 -6.36
N MET A 74 20.55 -5.89 -7.15
CA MET A 74 19.11 -6.16 -7.03
C MET A 74 18.84 -7.55 -6.41
N HIS A 75 19.53 -7.88 -5.33
CA HIS A 75 19.26 -9.12 -4.59
C HIS A 75 17.82 -9.13 -4.03
N ARG A 76 17.07 -10.19 -4.34
CA ARG A 76 15.73 -10.46 -3.81
C ARG A 76 15.81 -11.06 -2.39
N GLU A 77 16.29 -10.30 -1.42
CA GLU A 77 16.22 -10.70 -0.01
C GLU A 77 15.02 -10.04 0.67
N ALA A 78 13.81 -10.50 0.35
CA ALA A 78 12.60 -10.11 1.07
C ALA A 78 11.92 -11.37 1.62
N TYR A 79 12.15 -11.64 2.92
CA TYR A 79 11.50 -12.72 3.66
C TYR A 79 10.41 -12.13 4.55
N TYR A 80 9.14 -12.44 4.26
CA TYR A 80 8.02 -12.05 5.11
C TYR A 80 7.69 -13.21 6.05
N LYS A 81 7.89 -13.01 7.36
CA LYS A 81 7.44 -13.97 8.39
C LYS A 81 6.09 -13.51 8.94
N GLY A 82 5.01 -14.12 8.46
CA GLY A 82 3.67 -13.92 9.03
C GLY A 82 3.50 -14.79 10.27
N VAL A 83 3.23 -14.17 11.43
CA VAL A 83 2.75 -14.90 12.61
C VAL A 83 1.23 -14.98 12.50
N TYR A 84 0.70 -16.17 12.23
CA TYR A 84 -0.73 -16.42 12.34
C TYR A 84 -1.07 -16.54 13.83
N LEU A 85 -1.60 -15.46 14.41
CA LEU A 85 -2.30 -15.55 15.68
C LEU A 85 -3.65 -16.22 15.39
N ASN A 86 -3.83 -17.45 15.88
CA ASN A 86 -5.17 -18.03 16.05
C ASN A 86 -5.86 -17.20 17.12
N ILE A 87 -6.66 -16.23 16.68
CA ILE A 87 -7.61 -15.54 17.54
C ILE A 87 -8.80 -16.50 17.70
N PRO A 88 -9.19 -16.88 18.93
CA PRO A 88 -10.29 -17.81 19.18
C PRO A 88 -11.64 -17.30 18.69
#